data_AF-A0A381YEU0-F1
#
_entry.id   AF-A0A381YEU0-F1
#
_cell.length_a   1.000
_cell.length_b   1.000
_cell.length_c   1.000
_cell.angle_alpha   90.00
_cell.angle_beta   90.00
_cell.angle_gamma   90.00
#
_symmetry.space_group_name_H-M   'P 1'
#
loop_
_entity.id
_entity.type
_entity.pdbx_description
1 polymer ?
#
loop_
_entity_poly.entity_id
_entity_poly.type
_entity_poly.pdbx_seq_one_letter_code
_entity_poly.pdbx_strand_id
1 'polypeptide(L)'
;MVRSETETEPKVPGVLVACAGTSDLPVAIEASLTAEMMGCEVERIFDVGVAGIHRLFDKLDNLNRARAIVAVAGMEGALASVIGGLVDVPIVAVPTSVGYGASFGGIAALLAMLNSCAPGIGVVNIDNGFGAGYLAANIVLTAAKQ
;
A
#
# COMPACT_ATOMS: atom_id res chain seq x y z
N MET A 1 -5.97 -14.35 37.55
CA MET A 1 -4.66 -13.74 37.20
C MET A 1 -4.89 -12.91 35.95
N VAL A 2 -5.30 -11.64 36.14
CA VAL A 2 -5.49 -10.69 35.05
C VAL A 2 -4.10 -10.38 34.51
N ARG A 3 -3.83 -10.71 33.24
CA ARG A 3 -2.58 -10.33 32.61
C ARG A 3 -2.51 -8.81 32.61
N SER A 4 -1.46 -8.33 33.27
CA SER A 4 -0.99 -6.96 33.37
C SER A 4 -1.06 -6.24 32.02
N GLU A 5 -1.34 -4.94 32.07
CA GLU A 5 -1.33 -3.98 30.96
C GLU A 5 -0.17 -4.29 30.01
N THR A 6 -0.51 -4.57 28.76
CA THR A 6 0.41 -4.95 27.69
C THR A 6 1.43 -3.84 27.45
N GLU A 7 2.67 -4.04 27.85
CA GLU A 7 3.81 -3.46 27.15
C GLU A 7 3.68 -3.86 25.68
N THR A 8 3.33 -2.90 24.82
CA THR A 8 3.27 -3.14 23.39
C THR A 8 4.70 -3.31 22.90
N GLU A 9 5.03 -4.50 22.38
CA GLU A 9 6.34 -4.74 21.79
C GLU A 9 6.67 -3.62 20.77
N PRO A 10 7.92 -3.15 20.72
CA PRO A 10 8.31 -2.09 19.80
C PRO A 10 8.05 -2.54 18.35
N LYS A 11 7.24 -1.77 17.64
CA LYS A 11 6.89 -2.04 16.25
C LYS A 11 8.07 -1.75 15.32
N VAL A 12 8.18 -2.53 14.24
CA VAL A 12 9.25 -2.36 13.24
C VAL A 12 8.80 -1.35 12.17
N PRO A 13 9.53 -0.22 11.97
CA PRO A 13 9.16 0.75 10.96
C PRO A 13 9.51 0.29 9.54
N GLY A 14 8.80 0.84 8.56
CA GLY A 14 9.15 0.71 7.14
C GLY A 14 8.00 0.29 6.22
N VAL A 15 6.79 0.09 6.72
CA VAL A 15 5.62 -0.10 5.85
C VAL A 15 4.96 1.25 5.61
N LEU A 16 4.75 1.61 4.34
CA LEU A 16 3.96 2.78 3.96
C LEU A 16 2.75 2.34 3.15
N VAL A 17 1.57 2.86 3.47
CA VAL A 17 0.33 2.63 2.71
C VAL A 17 -0.08 3.92 2.01
N ALA A 18 -0.08 3.89 0.69
CA ALA A 18 -0.47 4.99 -0.18
C ALA A 18 -1.83 4.70 -0.83
N CYS A 19 -2.75 5.65 -0.73
CA CYS A 19 -4.12 5.51 -1.21
C CYS A 19 -4.43 6.62 -2.22
N ALA A 20 -4.90 6.26 -3.42
CA ALA A 20 -5.13 7.21 -4.50
C ALA A 20 -6.26 8.20 -4.20
N GLY A 21 -7.37 7.73 -3.64
CA GLY A 21 -8.51 8.60 -3.32
C GLY A 21 -9.26 8.15 -2.08
N THR A 22 -10.20 8.97 -1.62
CA THR A 22 -10.99 8.65 -0.42
C THR A 22 -11.86 7.40 -0.58
N SER A 23 -12.28 7.08 -1.80
CA SER A 23 -13.04 5.85 -2.10
C SER A 23 -12.24 4.58 -1.84
N ASP A 24 -10.92 4.63 -1.96
CA ASP A 24 -10.00 3.51 -1.74
C ASP A 24 -9.65 3.30 -0.24
N LEU A 25 -10.08 4.22 0.64
CA LEU A 25 -9.74 4.19 2.07
C LEU A 25 -10.07 2.89 2.80
N PRO A 26 -11.23 2.23 2.61
CA PRO A 26 -11.52 0.99 3.32
C PRO A 26 -10.45 -0.09 3.10
N VAL A 27 -10.00 -0.24 1.85
CA VAL A 27 -8.96 -1.21 1.47
C VAL A 27 -7.59 -0.78 2.00
N ALA A 28 -7.25 0.51 1.93
CA ALA A 28 -6.00 1.03 2.48
C ALA A 28 -5.93 0.91 4.01
N ILE A 29 -7.04 1.13 4.71
CA ILE A 29 -7.14 0.96 6.16
C ILE A 29 -6.97 -0.51 6.53
N GLU A 30 -7.60 -1.44 5.80
CA GLU A 30 -7.43 -2.88 6.03
C GLU A 30 -5.96 -3.30 5.88
N ALA A 31 -5.28 -2.85 4.82
CA ALA A 31 -3.85 -3.11 4.63
C ALA A 31 -3.01 -2.55 5.78
N SER A 32 -3.30 -1.32 6.21
CA SER A 32 -2.57 -0.68 7.30
C SER A 32 -2.76 -1.42 8.63
N LEU A 33 -4.02 -1.74 8.98
CA LEU A 33 -4.34 -2.46 10.21
C LEU A 33 -3.72 -3.85 10.21
N THR A 34 -3.73 -4.55 9.08
CA THR A 34 -3.12 -5.88 8.96
C THR A 34 -1.62 -5.82 9.24
N ALA A 35 -0.89 -4.89 8.63
CA ALA A 35 0.53 -4.73 8.87
C ALA A 35 0.84 -4.31 10.32
N GLU A 36 0.01 -3.45 10.92
CA GLU A 36 0.13 -3.07 12.33
C GLU A 36 -0.08 -4.23 13.29
N MET A 37 -1.06 -5.10 13.02
CA MET A 37 -1.32 -6.32 13.79
C MET A 37 -0.17 -7.33 13.69
N MET A 38 0.60 -7.28 12.60
CA MET A 38 1.81 -8.09 12.44
C MET A 38 3.04 -7.53 13.14
N GLY A 39 2.94 -6.34 13.77
CA GLY A 39 4.04 -5.73 14.49
C GLY A 39 4.84 -4.70 13.68
N CYS A 40 4.33 -4.23 12.54
CA CYS A 40 4.93 -3.10 11.82
C CYS A 40 4.38 -1.75 12.31
N GLU A 41 5.23 -0.73 12.30
CA GLU A 41 4.79 0.66 12.32
C GLU A 41 4.47 1.07 10.88
N VAL A 42 3.25 1.59 10.68
CA VAL A 42 2.71 1.87 9.35
C VAL A 42 2.48 3.36 9.17
N GLU A 43 3.18 3.93 8.20
CA GLU A 43 2.91 5.27 7.72
C GLU A 43 1.79 5.25 6.68
N ARG A 44 0.92 6.26 6.70
CA ARG A 44 -0.26 6.34 5.81
C ARG A 44 -0.25 7.66 5.07
N ILE A 45 -0.33 7.59 3.75
CA ILE A 45 -0.56 8.76 2.89
C ILE A 45 -1.83 8.52 2.08
N PHE A 46 -2.81 9.39 2.27
CA PHE A 46 -4.12 9.25 1.64
C PHE A 46 -4.38 10.41 0.67
N ASP A 47 -5.23 10.16 -0.33
CA ASP A 47 -5.60 11.12 -1.37
C ASP A 47 -4.38 11.63 -2.17
N VAL A 48 -3.52 10.70 -2.60
CA VAL A 48 -2.31 10.99 -3.41
C VAL A 48 -2.44 10.49 -4.86
N GLY A 49 -3.67 10.48 -5.39
CA GLY A 49 -3.97 9.98 -6.72
C GLY A 49 -3.37 10.81 -7.86
N VAL A 50 -3.30 10.20 -9.05
CA VAL A 50 -2.60 10.76 -10.23
C VAL A 50 -3.24 12.07 -10.73
N ALA A 51 -4.56 12.25 -10.57
CA ALA A 51 -5.25 13.50 -10.92
C ALA A 51 -4.72 14.72 -10.13
N GLY A 52 -4.11 14.49 -8.97
CA GLY A 52 -3.48 15.50 -8.13
C GLY A 52 -2.03 15.13 -7.80
N ILE A 53 -1.25 14.72 -8.80
CA ILE A 53 0.09 14.13 -8.62
C ILE A 53 1.06 14.96 -7.76
N HIS A 54 0.89 16.29 -7.71
CA HIS A 54 1.64 17.17 -6.81
C HIS A 54 1.52 16.74 -5.34
N ARG A 55 0.35 16.26 -4.90
CA ARG A 55 0.14 15.76 -3.53
C ARG A 55 0.98 14.53 -3.21
N LEU A 56 1.27 13.70 -4.22
CA LEU A 56 2.20 12.57 -4.08
C LEU A 56 3.64 13.08 -4.00
N PHE A 57 4.00 14.08 -4.80
CA PHE A 57 5.35 14.65 -4.81
C PHE A 57 5.70 15.35 -3.49
N ASP A 58 4.71 15.97 -2.83
CA ASP A 58 4.86 16.51 -1.48
C ASP A 58 5.15 15.43 -0.42
N LYS A 59 5.08 14.13 -0.78
CA LYS A 59 5.35 12.97 0.08
C LYS A 59 6.57 12.17 -0.35
N LEU A 60 7.42 12.70 -1.24
CA LEU A 60 8.63 11.99 -1.70
C LEU A 60 9.55 11.56 -0.55
N ASP A 61 9.73 12.40 0.47
CA ASP A 61 10.55 12.04 1.63
C ASP A 61 9.96 10.86 2.41
N ASN A 62 8.64 10.76 2.51
CA ASN A 62 7.95 9.64 3.15
C ASN A 62 8.13 8.36 2.33
N LEU A 63 7.93 8.45 1.01
CA LEU A 63 8.11 7.33 0.07
C LEU A 63 9.54 6.78 0.12
N ASN A 64 10.55 7.65 0.12
CA ASN A 64 11.96 7.25 0.16
C ASN A 64 12.41 6.63 1.50
N ARG A 65 11.68 6.88 2.59
CA ARG A 65 11.95 6.28 3.91
C ARG A 65 11.29 4.92 4.09
N ALA A 66 10.33 4.56 3.24
CA ALA A 66 9.68 3.27 3.30
C ALA A 66 10.65 2.13 2.93
N ARG A 67 10.38 0.94 3.46
CA ARG A 67 11.07 -0.32 3.13
C ARG A 67 10.20 -1.24 2.29
N ALA A 68 8.88 -1.07 2.36
CA ALA A 68 7.88 -1.66 1.48
C ALA A 68 6.68 -0.73 1.40
N ILE A 69 6.06 -0.63 0.22
CA ILE A 69 4.92 0.27 -0.01
C ILE A 69 3.70 -0.54 -0.44
N VAL A 70 2.54 -0.25 0.13
CA VAL A 70 1.25 -0.73 -0.38
C VAL A 70 0.60 0.41 -1.17
N ALA A 71 0.34 0.21 -2.46
CA ALA A 71 -0.28 1.21 -3.33
C ALA A 71 -1.71 0.78 -3.67
N VAL A 72 -2.71 1.54 -3.21
CA VAL A 72 -4.14 1.22 -3.34
C VAL A 72 -4.82 2.19 -4.30
N ALA A 73 -5.42 1.68 -5.38
CA ALA A 73 -6.12 2.49 -6.38
C ALA A 73 -7.08 1.67 -7.25
N GLY A 74 -8.29 2.19 -7.54
CA GLY A 74 -9.28 1.46 -8.37
C GLY A 74 -9.65 2.05 -9.73
N MET A 75 -9.32 3.31 -10.04
CA MET A 75 -9.67 3.91 -11.34
C MET A 75 -8.89 3.25 -12.50
N GLU A 76 -7.69 3.74 -12.78
CA GLU A 76 -6.82 3.29 -13.86
C GLU A 76 -5.61 2.47 -13.33
N GLY A 77 -5.56 2.22 -12.02
CA GLY A 77 -4.46 1.57 -11.31
C GLY A 77 -3.10 2.28 -11.36
N ALA A 78 -2.99 3.51 -11.87
CA ALA A 78 -1.70 4.11 -12.22
C ALA A 78 -0.84 4.53 -11.03
N LEU A 79 -1.42 4.72 -9.84
CA LEU A 79 -0.67 5.10 -8.64
C LEU A 79 0.51 4.14 -8.38
N ALA A 80 0.30 2.83 -8.56
CA ALA A 80 1.36 1.83 -8.36
C ALA A 80 2.55 2.07 -9.30
N SER A 81 2.28 2.29 -10.60
CA SER A 81 3.31 2.57 -11.61
C SER A 81 4.02 3.89 -11.36
N VAL A 82 3.30 4.93 -10.93
CA VAL A 82 3.91 6.22 -10.60
C VAL A 82 4.84 6.08 -9.40
N ILE A 83 4.40 5.46 -8.31
CA ILE A 83 5.25 5.22 -7.15
C ILE A 83 6.45 4.36 -7.52
N GLY A 84 6.28 3.32 -8.35
CA GLY A 84 7.37 2.45 -8.81
C GLY A 84 8.42 3.16 -9.68
N GLY A 85 8.10 4.33 -10.24
CA GLY A 85 9.09 5.19 -10.91
C GLY A 85 9.83 6.13 -9.96
N LEU A 86 9.42 6.22 -8.69
CA LEU A 86 9.92 7.18 -7.70
C LEU A 86 10.70 6.53 -6.56
N VAL A 87 10.63 5.20 -6.40
CA VAL A 87 11.22 4.49 -5.26
C VAL A 87 11.97 3.23 -5.70
N ASP A 88 12.93 2.81 -4.87
CA ASP A 88 13.74 1.60 -5.09
C ASP A 88 13.34 0.44 -4.16
N VAL A 89 12.13 0.45 -3.61
CA VAL A 89 11.62 -0.55 -2.65
C VAL A 89 10.44 -1.34 -3.20
N PRO A 90 10.17 -2.57 -2.68
CA PRO A 90 9.05 -3.37 -3.15
C PRO A 90 7.70 -2.68 -2.97
N ILE A 91 6.83 -2.82 -3.97
CA ILE A 91 5.48 -2.28 -3.98
C ILE A 91 4.48 -3.43 -4.04
N VAL A 92 3.54 -3.47 -3.11
CA VAL A 92 2.37 -4.34 -3.16
C VAL A 92 1.18 -3.53 -3.65
N ALA A 93 0.83 -3.71 -4.92
CA ALA A 93 -0.24 -2.98 -5.58
C ALA A 93 -1.59 -3.67 -5.32
N VAL A 94 -2.58 -2.89 -4.88
CA VAL A 94 -3.92 -3.34 -4.54
C VAL A 94 -4.92 -2.63 -5.47
N PRO A 95 -5.38 -3.30 -6.53
CA PRO A 95 -6.48 -2.78 -7.31
C PRO A 95 -7.73 -2.80 -6.44
N THR A 96 -8.54 -1.74 -6.47
CA THR A 96 -9.83 -1.74 -5.77
C THR A 96 -10.97 -1.81 -6.77
N SER A 97 -12.15 -2.23 -6.32
CA SER A 97 -13.36 -2.27 -7.14
C SER A 97 -14.00 -0.90 -7.36
N VAL A 98 -13.38 0.19 -6.88
CA VAL A 98 -13.92 1.55 -7.04
C VAL A 98 -13.74 2.06 -8.47
N GLY A 99 -14.48 3.14 -8.78
CA GLY A 99 -14.48 3.77 -10.09
C GLY A 99 -15.74 3.47 -10.88
N TYR A 100 -15.87 4.13 -12.03
CA TYR A 100 -17.11 4.16 -12.81
C TYR A 100 -16.94 3.49 -14.16
N GLY A 101 -18.01 2.86 -14.67
CA GLY A 101 -18.11 2.35 -16.05
C GLY A 101 -16.94 1.46 -16.45
N ALA A 102 -15.94 2.07 -17.09
CA ALA A 102 -14.74 1.43 -17.63
C ALA A 102 -13.77 0.86 -16.58
N SER A 103 -13.96 1.11 -15.28
CA SER A 103 -13.21 0.37 -14.23
C SER A 103 -13.57 -1.12 -14.21
N PHE A 104 -14.80 -1.48 -14.63
CA PHE A 104 -15.32 -2.85 -14.61
C PHE A 104 -15.13 -3.55 -13.26
N GLY A 105 -15.45 -2.86 -12.17
CA GLY A 105 -15.31 -3.39 -10.81
C GLY A 105 -13.86 -3.69 -10.43
N GLY A 106 -12.91 -2.87 -10.88
CA GLY A 106 -11.49 -3.01 -10.59
C GLY A 106 -10.70 -3.88 -11.57
N ILE A 107 -11.34 -4.50 -12.56
CA ILE A 107 -10.62 -5.29 -13.59
C ILE A 107 -9.66 -4.39 -14.39
N ALA A 108 -10.06 -3.17 -14.72
CA ALA A 108 -9.17 -2.24 -15.42
C ALA A 108 -7.93 -1.90 -14.59
N ALA A 109 -8.11 -1.57 -13.31
CA ALA A 109 -7.00 -1.30 -12.39
C ALA A 109 -6.10 -2.52 -12.19
N LEU A 110 -6.68 -3.71 -12.02
CA LEU A 110 -5.94 -4.97 -11.89
C LEU A 110 -5.03 -5.21 -13.11
N LEU A 111 -5.61 -5.14 -14.32
CA LEU A 111 -4.84 -5.36 -15.55
C LEU A 111 -3.79 -4.27 -15.77
N ALA A 112 -4.09 -3.02 -15.44
CA ALA A 112 -3.14 -1.92 -15.52
C ALA A 112 -1.95 -2.11 -14.57
N MET A 113 -2.20 -2.50 -13.32
CA MET A 113 -1.15 -2.79 -12.34
C MET A 113 -0.30 -4.00 -12.76
N LEU A 114 -0.92 -5.07 -13.29
CA LEU A 114 -0.20 -6.25 -13.79
C LEU A 114 0.67 -5.96 -15.02
N ASN A 115 0.22 -5.05 -15.89
CA ASN A 115 0.98 -4.62 -17.06
C ASN A 115 2.02 -3.52 -16.77
N SER A 116 2.19 -3.12 -15.50
CA SER A 116 3.15 -2.09 -15.16
C SER A 116 4.58 -2.50 -15.55
N CYS A 117 5.31 -1.56 -16.15
CA CYS A 117 6.72 -1.75 -16.47
C CYS A 117 7.65 -1.39 -15.31
N ALA A 118 7.12 -0.80 -14.23
CA ALA A 118 7.93 -0.45 -13.07
C ALA A 118 8.33 -1.74 -12.32
N PRO A 119 9.63 -1.98 -12.13
CA PRO A 119 10.10 -3.17 -11.44
C PRO A 119 9.71 -3.15 -9.96
N GLY A 120 9.64 -4.34 -9.34
CA GLY A 120 9.38 -4.46 -7.91
C GLY A 120 7.90 -4.33 -7.51
N ILE A 121 6.98 -4.22 -8.48
CA ILE A 121 5.54 -4.29 -8.22
C ILE A 121 5.07 -5.75 -8.18
N GLY A 122 4.48 -6.14 -7.05
CA GLY A 122 3.65 -7.35 -6.93
C GLY A 122 2.18 -6.95 -6.78
N VAL A 123 1.28 -7.58 -7.51
CA VAL A 123 -0.15 -7.24 -7.52
C VAL A 123 -0.93 -8.29 -6.74
N VAL A 124 -1.81 -7.86 -5.83
CA VAL A 124 -2.76 -8.74 -5.15
C VAL A 124 -4.14 -8.69 -5.81
N ASN A 125 -5.05 -9.56 -5.37
CA ASN A 125 -6.42 -9.56 -5.87
C ASN A 125 -7.15 -8.24 -5.57
N ILE A 126 -8.24 -7.99 -6.31
CA ILE A 126 -9.09 -6.81 -6.14
C ILE A 126 -9.60 -6.74 -4.70
N ASP A 127 -9.51 -5.54 -4.11
CA ASP A 127 -9.90 -5.21 -2.72
C ASP A 127 -9.15 -6.01 -1.63
N ASN A 128 -8.07 -6.71 -1.96
CA ASN A 128 -7.34 -7.54 -1.01
C ASN A 128 -6.34 -6.72 -0.16
N GLY A 129 -6.87 -5.79 0.65
CA GLY A 129 -6.08 -5.00 1.58
C GLY A 129 -5.35 -5.87 2.60
N PHE A 130 -6.02 -6.90 3.12
CA PHE A 130 -5.44 -7.90 4.02
C PHE A 130 -4.16 -8.52 3.45
N GLY A 131 -4.23 -9.12 2.27
CA GLY A 131 -3.09 -9.80 1.64
C GLY A 131 -1.95 -8.83 1.36
N ALA A 132 -2.27 -7.58 1.02
CA ALA A 132 -1.27 -6.56 0.77
C ALA A 132 -0.52 -6.13 2.02
N GLY A 133 -1.27 -5.81 3.09
CA GLY A 133 -0.68 -5.48 4.39
C GLY A 133 0.15 -6.62 4.96
N TYR A 134 -0.34 -7.86 4.81
CA TYR A 134 0.37 -9.05 5.28
C TYR A 134 1.69 -9.27 4.55
N LEU A 135 1.68 -9.15 3.22
CA LEU A 135 2.88 -9.30 2.41
C LEU A 135 3.90 -8.19 2.69
N ALA A 136 3.46 -6.93 2.76
CA ALA A 136 4.33 -5.80 3.06
C ALA A 136 4.99 -5.94 4.45
N ALA A 137 4.22 -6.34 5.46
CA ALA A 137 4.76 -6.61 6.79
C ALA A 137 5.78 -7.75 6.79
N ASN A 138 5.51 -8.86 6.07
CA ASN A 138 6.48 -9.95 5.95
C ASN A 138 7.80 -9.50 5.32
N ILE A 139 7.75 -8.67 4.27
CA ILE A 139 8.95 -8.11 3.63
C ILE A 139 9.78 -7.35 4.66
N VAL A 140 9.16 -6.45 5.41
CA VAL A 140 9.83 -5.61 6.41
C VAL A 140 10.38 -6.44 7.59
N LEU A 141 9.55 -7.32 8.16
CA LEU A 141 9.91 -8.11 9.34
C LEU A 141 10.98 -9.17 9.02
N THR A 142 10.94 -9.77 7.83
CA THR A 142 11.96 -10.75 7.43
C THR A 142 13.31 -10.07 7.20
N ALA A 143 13.31 -8.88 6.62
CA ALA A 143 14.52 -8.07 6.44
C ALA A 143 15.06 -7.46 7.75
N ALA A 144 14.29 -7.46 8.84
CA ALA A 144 14.72 -7.01 10.17
C ALA A 144 15.28 -8.15 11.04
N LYS A 145 15.09 -9.41 10.64
CA LYS A 145 15.63 -10.60 11.33
C LYS A 145 17.08 -10.92 10.93
N GLN A 146 17.61 -10.22 9.94
CA GLN A 146 18.98 -10.38 9.42
C GLN A 146 19.90 -9.35 10.09
#